data_AF-A0A1D4QIB6-F1
#
_entry.id   AF-A0A1D4QIB6-F1
#
_cell.length_a   1.000
_cell.length_b   1.000
_cell.length_c   1.000
_cell.angle_alpha   90.00
_cell.angle_beta   90.00
_cell.angle_gamma   90.00
#
_symmetry.space_group_name_H-M   'P 1'
#
loop_
_entity.id
_entity.type
_entity.pdbx_description
1 polymer ?
#
loop_
_entity_poly.entity_id
_entity_poly.type
_entity_poly.pdbx_seq_one_letter_code
_entity_poly.pdbx_strand_id
1 'polypeptide(L)'
;MNTNYLSNEHLNEMVDELELTDIQQYRLNKFTEKKQAEIEEQKKQNPNDHLTDIERNEKREKIMNIKDDSKRTNQIAQNRELFQY
;
A
#
# COMPACT_ATOMS: atom_id res chain seq x y z
N MET A 1 -9.56 -14.25 23.53
CA MET A 1 -9.98 -12.92 23.09
C MET A 1 -9.70 -12.83 21.60
N ASN A 2 -10.72 -12.88 20.75
CA ASN A 2 -10.56 -12.75 19.30
C ASN A 2 -10.88 -11.31 18.90
N THR A 3 -9.85 -10.56 18.51
CA THR A 3 -10.02 -9.27 17.85
C THR A 3 -10.44 -9.54 16.42
N ASN A 4 -11.75 -9.54 16.16
CA ASN A 4 -12.30 -9.55 14.81
C ASN A 4 -11.78 -8.31 14.07
N TYR A 5 -10.85 -8.52 13.12
CA TYR A 5 -10.58 -7.54 12.09
C TYR A 5 -11.80 -7.51 11.18
N LEU A 6 -12.75 -6.61 11.47
CA LEU A 6 -13.84 -6.31 10.54
C LEU A 6 -13.19 -5.84 9.24
N SER A 7 -13.54 -6.46 8.11
CA SER A 7 -13.08 -6.01 6.80
C SER A 7 -13.58 -4.59 6.55
N ASN A 8 -12.85 -3.81 5.75
CA ASN A 8 -13.30 -2.46 5.37
C ASN A 8 -14.69 -2.47 4.71
N GLU A 9 -15.03 -3.55 4.01
CA GLU A 9 -16.35 -3.76 3.40
C GLU A 9 -17.45 -3.84 4.46
N HIS A 10 -17.23 -4.61 5.53
CA HIS A 10 -18.19 -4.74 6.62
C HIS A 10 -18.34 -3.46 7.44
N LEU A 11 -17.26 -2.69 7.61
CA LEU A 11 -17.32 -1.39 8.28
C LEU A 11 -18.10 -0.36 7.44
N ASN A 12 -18.01 -0.42 6.11
CA ASN A 12 -18.77 0.46 5.22
C ASN A 12 -20.26 0.12 5.25
N GLU A 13 -20.63 -1.18 5.21
CA GLU A 13 -22.01 -1.62 5.37
C GLU A 13 -22.63 -1.13 6.69
N MET A 14 -21.88 -1.23 7.80
CA MET A 14 -22.34 -0.72 9.09
C MET A 14 -22.53 0.80 9.11
N VAL A 15 -21.76 1.55 8.32
CA VAL A 15 -21.90 3.01 8.21
C VAL A 15 -23.10 3.40 7.36
N ASP A 16 -23.41 2.63 6.32
CA ASP A 16 -24.60 2.83 5.47
C ASP A 16 -25.91 2.58 6.25
N GLU A 17 -25.88 1.73 7.26
CA GLU A 17 -27.00 1.50 8.18
C GLU A 17 -27.16 2.62 9.24
N LEU A 18 -26.17 3.51 9.38
CA LEU A 18 -26.29 4.66 10.28
C LEU A 18 -27.05 5.79 9.58
N GLU A 19 -28.18 6.20 10.14
CA GLU A 19 -28.89 7.43 9.74
C GLU A 19 -28.09 8.67 10.18
N LEU A 20 -26.97 8.94 9.49
CA LEU A 20 -26.12 10.09 9.77
C LEU A 20 -26.83 11.38 9.39
N THR A 21 -26.71 12.39 10.25
CA THR A 21 -27.09 13.76 9.89
C THR A 21 -26.21 14.28 8.75
N ASP A 22 -26.71 15.23 7.96
CA ASP A 22 -25.98 15.83 6.83
C ASP A 22 -24.56 16.29 7.21
N ILE A 23 -24.41 16.87 8.41
CA ILE A 23 -23.11 17.34 8.90
C ILE A 23 -22.16 16.20 9.25
N GLN A 24 -22.68 15.05 9.71
CA GLN A 24 -21.89 13.86 9.99
C GLN A 24 -21.46 13.18 8.69
N GLN A 25 -22.37 13.04 7.72
CA GLN A 25 -22.06 12.52 6.40
C GLN A 25 -20.97 13.36 5.70
N TYR A 26 -21.10 14.69 5.76
CA TYR A 26 -20.10 15.60 5.20
C TYR A 26 -18.70 15.39 5.81
N ARG A 27 -18.61 15.28 7.13
CA ARG A 27 -17.32 15.07 7.83
C ARG A 27 -16.72 13.71 7.48
N LEU A 28 -17.55 12.66 7.41
CA LEU A 28 -17.12 11.33 7.00
C LEU A 28 -16.55 11.36 5.59
N ASN A 29 -17.27 11.93 4.63
CA ASN A 29 -16.80 12.05 3.25
C ASN A 29 -15.46 12.79 3.17
N LYS A 30 -15.31 13.91 3.88
CA LYS A 30 -14.05 14.67 3.92
C LYS A 30 -12.88 13.88 4.53
N PHE A 31 -13.15 13.09 5.56
CA PHE A 31 -12.15 12.21 6.16
C PHE A 31 -11.73 11.11 5.18
N THR A 32 -12.68 10.46 4.51
CA THR A 32 -12.43 9.42 3.52
C THR A 32 -11.65 9.95 2.32
N GLU A 33 -12.01 11.11 1.78
CA GLU A 33 -11.26 11.79 0.71
C GLU A 33 -9.79 12.01 1.10
N LYS A 34 -9.54 12.52 2.32
CA LYS A 34 -8.18 12.75 2.81
C LYS A 34 -7.40 11.45 2.95
N LYS A 35 -8.02 10.40 3.49
CA LYS A 35 -7.38 9.09 3.64
C LYS A 35 -7.07 8.44 2.30
N GLN A 36 -7.97 8.57 1.33
CA GLN A 36 -7.77 8.06 -0.01
C GLN A 36 -6.59 8.79 -0.69
N ALA A 37 -6.50 10.11 -0.56
CA ALA A 37 -5.36 10.89 -1.05
C ALA A 37 -4.03 10.44 -0.40
N GLU A 38 -3.99 10.23 0.92
CA GLU A 38 -2.80 9.72 1.62
C GLU A 38 -2.38 8.32 1.11
N ILE A 39 -3.34 7.43 0.86
CA ILE A 39 -3.09 6.09 0.31
C ILE A 39 -2.55 6.18 -1.13
N GLU A 40 -3.11 7.08 -1.94
CA GLU A 40 -2.65 7.29 -3.32
C GLU A 40 -1.26 7.90 -3.38
N GLU A 41 -0.92 8.82 -2.47
CA GLU A 41 0.45 9.33 -2.32
C GLU A 41 1.43 8.22 -1.90
N GLN A 42 1.05 7.37 -0.95
CA GLN A 42 1.86 6.21 -0.55
C GLN A 42 2.04 5.21 -1.71
N LYS A 43 1.03 5.01 -2.55
CA LYS A 43 1.13 4.17 -3.76
C LYS A 43 2.03 4.77 -4.84
N LYS A 44 2.19 6.10 -4.86
CA LYS A 44 3.06 6.82 -5.80
C LYS A 44 4.52 6.87 -5.35
N GLN A 45 4.81 6.66 -4.08
CA GLN A 45 6.18 6.55 -3.60
C GLN A 45 6.75 5.19 -4.02
N ASN A 46 7.84 5.20 -4.77
CA ASN A 46 8.53 3.96 -5.08
C ASN A 46 9.04 3.36 -3.75
N PRO A 47 8.75 2.08 -3.46
CA PRO A 47 9.13 1.45 -2.20
C PRO A 47 10.65 1.36 -1.99
N ASN A 48 11.45 1.81 -2.97
CA ASN A 48 12.89 1.90 -2.87
C ASN A 48 13.40 3.34 -2.74
N ASP A 49 12.54 4.36 -2.78
CA ASP A 49 12.94 5.77 -2.74
C ASP A 49 13.65 6.16 -1.43
N HIS A 50 13.28 5.50 -0.33
CA HIS A 50 13.90 5.71 0.98
C HIS A 50 15.25 4.99 1.15
N LEU A 51 15.61 4.08 0.24
CA LEU A 51 16.85 3.30 0.35
C LEU A 51 18.05 4.12 -0.12
N THR A 52 19.13 4.06 0.65
CA THR A 52 20.45 4.56 0.24
C THR A 52 21.02 3.73 -0.92
N ASP A 53 22.04 4.24 -1.61
CA ASP A 53 22.66 3.54 -2.75
C ASP A 53 23.23 2.16 -2.36
N ILE A 54 23.76 2.03 -1.14
CA ILE A 54 24.28 0.77 -0.60
C ILE A 54 23.12 -0.23 -0.42
N GLU A 55 22.03 0.20 0.22
CA GLU A 55 20.87 -0.66 0.45
C GLU A 55 20.17 -1.07 -0.86
N ARG A 56 20.14 -0.17 -1.85
CA ARG A 56 19.67 -0.48 -3.21
C ARG A 56 20.53 -1.56 -3.86
N ASN A 57 21.85 -1.48 -3.73
CA ASN A 57 22.76 -2.51 -4.24
C ASN A 57 22.59 -3.84 -3.53
N GLU A 58 22.54 -3.87 -2.20
CA GLU A 58 22.30 -5.11 -1.45
C GLU A 58 20.96 -5.76 -1.83
N LYS A 59 19.92 -4.95 -2.04
CA LYS A 59 18.60 -5.46 -2.43
C LYS A 59 18.61 -6.01 -3.86
N ARG A 60 19.31 -5.36 -4.80
CA ARG A 60 19.56 -5.91 -6.14
C ARG A 60 20.26 -7.26 -6.06
N GLU A 61 21.34 -7.37 -5.28
CA GLU A 61 22.09 -8.62 -5.11
C GLU A 61 21.24 -9.74 -4.51
N LYS A 62 20.44 -9.44 -3.48
CA LYS A 62 19.51 -10.40 -2.88
C LYS A 62 18.51 -10.94 -3.91
N ILE A 63 17.97 -10.09 -4.78
CA ILE A 63 17.07 -10.49 -5.87
C ILE A 63 17.80 -11.34 -6.90
N MET A 64 19.00 -10.94 -7.32
CA MET A 64 19.80 -11.69 -8.31
C MET A 64 20.24 -13.06 -7.82
N ASN A 65 20.42 -13.23 -6.50
CA ASN A 65 20.77 -14.49 -5.86
C ASN A 65 19.59 -15.48 -5.70
N ILE A 66 18.36 -15.10 -6.09
CA ILE A 66 17.22 -16.01 -6.13
C ILE A 66 17.45 -17.09 -7.20
N LYS A 67 17.54 -18.35 -6.77
CA LYS A 67 17.80 -19.52 -7.65
C LYS A 67 16.64 -19.85 -8.60
N ASP A 68 15.42 -19.55 -8.20
CA ASP A 68 14.21 -19.79 -8.99
C ASP A 68 13.99 -18.62 -9.95
N ASP A 69 14.14 -18.89 -11.26
CA ASP A 69 14.08 -17.87 -12.31
C ASP A 69 12.71 -17.17 -12.40
N SER A 70 11.62 -17.90 -12.14
CA SER A 70 10.27 -17.32 -12.15
C SER A 70 10.10 -16.37 -10.96
N LYS A 71 10.54 -16.79 -9.77
CA LYS A 71 10.54 -15.93 -8.58
C LYS A 71 11.45 -14.73 -8.74
N ARG A 72 12.64 -14.90 -9.32
CA ARG A 72 13.58 -13.80 -9.59
C ARG A 72 12.96 -12.77 -10.53
N THR A 73 12.39 -13.22 -11.65
CA THR A 73 11.73 -12.35 -12.63
C THR A 73 10.58 -11.57 -12.01
N ASN A 74 9.75 -12.22 -11.19
CA ASN A 74 8.66 -11.55 -10.47
C ASN A 74 9.19 -10.49 -9.50
N GLN A 75 10.26 -10.77 -8.76
CA GLN A 75 10.86 -9.82 -7.84
C GLN A 75 11.51 -8.63 -8.56
N ILE A 76 12.12 -8.85 -9.74
CA ILE A 76 12.63 -7.77 -10.60
C ILE A 76 11.47 -6.90 -11.09
N ALA A 77 10.36 -7.48 -11.54
CA ALA A 77 9.20 -6.73 -11.99
C ALA A 77 8.59 -5.87 -10.88
N GLN A 78 8.50 -6.40 -9.66
CA GLN A 78 8.00 -5.67 -8.48
C GLN A 78 8.95 -4.56 -8.00
N ASN A 79 10.25 -4.66 -8.30
CA ASN A 79 11.27 -3.70 -7.90
C ASN A 79 11.96 -3.07 -9.12
N ARG A 80 11.22 -2.83 -10.20
CA ARG A 80 11.77 -2.40 -11.50
C ARG A 80 12.69 -1.18 -11.37
N GLU A 81 12.35 -0.23 -10.50
CA GLU A 81 13.14 0.97 -10.21
C GLU A 81 14.54 0.69 -9.66
N LEU A 82 14.79 -0.48 -9.06
CA LEU A 82 16.15 -0.90 -8.66
C LEU A 82 17.02 -1.31 -9.84
N PHE A 83 16.44 -1.64 -10.99
CA PHE A 83 17.15 -2.20 -12.15
C PHE A 83 17.11 -1.29 -13.38
N GLN A 84 16.54 -0.09 -13.24
CA GLN A 84 16.63 0.96 -14.25
C GLN A 84 17.95 1.73 -14.07
N TYR A 85 18.58 2.09 -15.19
CA TYR A 85 19.81 2.89 -15.26
C TYR A 85 19.49 4.36 -15.42
#